data_AF-A0A7W3JIU7-F1
#
_entry.id   AF-A0A7W3JIU7-F1
#
_cell.length_a   1.000
_cell.length_b   1.000
_cell.length_c   1.000
_cell.angle_alpha   90.00
_cell.angle_beta   90.00
_cell.angle_gamma   90.00
#
_symmetry.space_group_name_H-M   'P 1'
#
loop_
_entity.id
_entity.type
_entity.pdbx_description
1 polymer ?
#
loop_
_entity_poly.entity_id
_entity_poly.type
_entity_poly.pdbx_seq_one_letter_code
_entity_poly.pdbx_strand_id
1 'polypeptide(L)'
;MPLAGPVFAHATLHVDEPVDLYLDTSSWGKGVVWVNGFSLGRYWSRGPQHTLYLPGEQLRAGANDVVVFEVGAAASAGLSFVARPDLGHTEQ
;
A
#
# COMPACT_ATOMS: atom_id res chain seq x y z
N MET A 1 14.16 -4.85 4.31
CA MET A 1 14.34 -4.97 5.78
C MET A 1 12.96 -5.17 6.40
N PRO A 2 12.83 -5.98 7.46
CA PRO A 2 11.57 -6.10 8.20
C PRO A 2 11.29 -4.83 9.00
N LEU A 3 10.00 -4.57 9.27
CA LEU A 3 9.54 -3.51 10.18
C LEU A 3 8.97 -4.16 11.44
N ALA A 4 9.29 -3.63 12.62
CA ALA A 4 8.82 -4.16 13.90
C ALA A 4 8.26 -3.06 14.79
N GLY A 5 6.99 -3.21 15.19
CA GLY A 5 6.27 -2.26 16.03
C GLY A 5 5.79 -1.01 15.28
N PRO A 6 5.22 -0.03 16.01
CA PRO A 6 4.72 1.23 15.44
C PRO A 6 5.84 2.03 14.78
N VAL A 7 5.80 2.14 13.45
CA VAL A 7 6.83 2.84 12.66
C VAL A 7 6.21 3.55 11.46
N PHE A 8 6.76 4.72 11.14
CA PHE A 8 6.56 5.37 9.86
C PHE A 8 7.69 4.96 8.91
N ALA A 9 7.33 4.33 7.80
CA ALA A 9 8.23 4.08 6.68
C ALA A 9 7.93 5.07 5.55
N HIS A 10 8.98 5.48 4.84
CA HIS A 10 8.90 6.34 3.68
C HIS A 10 9.59 5.67 2.49
N ALA A 11 9.00 5.81 1.32
CA ALA A 11 9.51 5.27 0.07
C ALA A 11 9.14 6.19 -1.11
N THR A 12 9.85 6.04 -2.22
CA THR A 12 9.56 6.74 -3.47
C THR A 12 9.13 5.74 -4.53
N LEU A 13 7.93 5.93 -5.07
CA LEU A 13 7.40 5.19 -6.22
C LEU A 13 7.69 5.97 -7.51
N HIS A 14 8.32 5.33 -8.49
CA HIS A 14 8.48 5.90 -9.83
C HIS A 14 7.50 5.27 -10.80
N VAL A 15 6.75 6.10 -11.53
CA VAL A 15 5.85 5.68 -12.61
C VAL A 15 6.12 6.51 -13.86
N ASP A 16 6.03 5.91 -15.05
CA ASP A 16 6.25 6.63 -16.31
C ASP A 16 5.10 7.61 -16.60
N GLU A 17 3.87 7.17 -16.32
CA GLU A 17 2.65 7.95 -16.44
C GLU A 17 1.67 7.62 -15.30
N PRO A 18 0.75 8.54 -14.94
CA PRO A 18 -0.27 8.27 -13.93
C PRO A 18 -1.24 7.17 -14.41
N VAL A 19 -1.32 6.07 -13.66
CA VAL A 19 -2.19 4.92 -13.93
C VAL A 19 -2.79 4.39 -12.64
N ASP A 20 -3.95 3.76 -12.74
CA ASP A 20 -4.53 3.05 -11.61
C ASP A 20 -3.66 1.87 -11.19
N LEU A 21 -3.41 1.76 -9.89
CA LEU A 21 -2.60 0.70 -9.29
C LEU A 21 -3.32 0.06 -8.10
N TYR A 22 -2.91 -1.16 -7.77
CA TYR A 22 -3.35 -1.87 -6.56
C TYR A 22 -2.14 -2.22 -5.72
N LEU A 23 -1.96 -1.51 -4.60
CA LEU A 23 -0.88 -1.76 -3.65
C LEU A 23 -1.15 -3.08 -2.92
N ASP A 24 -0.26 -4.05 -3.06
CA ASP A 24 -0.32 -5.32 -2.35
C ASP A 24 0.20 -5.16 -0.92
N THR A 25 -0.65 -5.51 0.04
CA THR A 25 -0.38 -5.41 1.48
C THR A 25 -0.34 -6.78 2.16
N SER A 26 -0.38 -7.87 1.38
CA SER A 26 -0.43 -9.26 1.88
C SER A 26 0.79 -9.66 2.73
N SER A 27 1.93 -8.99 2.53
CA SER A 27 3.17 -9.23 3.28
C SER A 27 3.35 -8.31 4.50
N TRP A 28 2.37 -7.43 4.78
CA TRP A 28 2.41 -6.45 5.85
C TRP A 28 1.47 -6.84 7.01
N GLY A 29 1.58 -6.14 8.14
CA GLY A 29 0.83 -6.42 9.35
C GLY A 29 -0.50 -5.67 9.41
N LYS A 30 -0.48 -4.45 9.93
CA LYS A 30 -1.65 -3.59 10.07
C LYS A 30 -1.22 -2.15 10.03
N GLY A 31 -1.94 -1.31 9.28
CA GLY A 31 -1.53 0.08 9.16
C GLY A 31 -2.38 0.94 8.26
N VAL A 32 -1.81 2.08 7.87
CA VAL A 32 -2.40 3.09 6.98
C VAL A 32 -1.36 3.54 5.95
N VAL A 33 -1.79 3.82 4.73
CA VAL A 33 -0.92 4.27 3.63
C VAL A 33 -1.37 5.62 3.09
N TRP A 34 -0.40 6.46 2.77
CA TRP A 34 -0.59 7.70 2.02
C TRP A 34 0.30 7.73 0.78
N VAL A 35 -0.22 8.25 -0.33
CA VAL A 35 0.53 8.54 -1.55
C VAL A 35 0.35 10.01 -1.89
N ASN A 36 1.44 10.77 -2.02
CA ASN A 36 1.41 12.22 -2.25
C ASN A 36 0.51 12.97 -1.25
N GLY A 37 0.43 12.50 -0.01
CA GLY A 37 -0.44 13.05 1.04
C GLY A 37 -1.91 12.59 0.97
N PHE A 38 -2.35 11.92 -0.10
CA PHE A 38 -3.67 11.32 -0.20
C PHE A 38 -3.73 10.00 0.59
N SER A 39 -4.71 9.86 1.49
CA SER A 39 -4.89 8.65 2.31
C SER A 39 -5.55 7.53 1.52
N LEU A 40 -4.82 6.43 1.27
CA LEU A 40 -5.37 5.21 0.65
C LEU A 40 -6.24 4.40 1.61
N GLY A 41 -6.05 4.60 2.92
CA GLY A 41 -6.84 3.93 3.96
C GLY A 41 -6.07 2.83 4.67
N ARG A 42 -6.83 1.96 5.34
CA ARG A 42 -6.31 0.95 6.29
C ARG A 42 -6.07 -0.38 5.59
N TYR A 43 -4.98 -1.05 5.94
CA TYR A 43 -4.76 -2.46 5.62
C TYR A 43 -4.67 -3.31 6.89
N TRP A 44 -4.96 -4.60 6.75
CA TRP A 44 -4.77 -5.57 7.82
C TRP A 44 -4.58 -6.97 7.24
N SER A 45 -3.52 -7.66 7.65
CA SER A 45 -3.20 -9.05 7.29
C SER A 45 -4.31 -10.06 7.58
N ARG A 46 -5.30 -9.71 8.42
CA ARG A 46 -6.46 -10.56 8.67
C ARG A 46 -7.39 -10.69 7.46
N GLY A 47 -7.26 -9.85 6.45
CA GLY A 47 -8.15 -9.86 5.29
C GLY A 47 -9.59 -9.41 5.63
N PRO A 48 -10.57 -9.67 4.75
CA PRO A 48 -10.43 -10.38 3.47
C PRO A 48 -9.66 -9.58 2.41
N GLN A 49 -9.63 -8.25 2.51
CA GLN A 49 -8.95 -7.39 1.56
C GLN A 49 -7.42 -7.42 1.73
N HIS A 50 -6.70 -7.61 0.62
CA HIS A 50 -5.23 -7.67 0.58
C HIS A 50 -4.60 -6.57 -0.28
N THR A 51 -5.39 -5.82 -1.04
CA THR A 51 -4.91 -4.67 -1.83
C THR A 51 -5.56 -3.35 -1.43
N LEU A 52 -4.83 -2.23 -1.56
CA LEU A 52 -5.38 -0.88 -1.54
C LEU A 52 -5.40 -0.30 -2.95
N TYR A 53 -6.53 0.28 -3.36
CA TYR A 53 -6.63 1.00 -4.63
C TYR A 53 -5.90 2.35 -4.56
N LEU A 54 -5.02 2.59 -5.52
CA LEU A 54 -4.34 3.86 -5.75
C LEU A 54 -4.84 4.42 -7.08
N PRO A 55 -5.73 5.44 -7.05
CA PRO A 55 -6.23 6.04 -8.28
C PRO A 55 -5.12 6.80 -9.00
N GLY A 56 -5.11 6.74 -10.33
CA GLY A 56 -4.10 7.38 -11.16
C GLY A 56 -4.03 8.90 -10.97
N GLU A 57 -5.13 9.56 -10.61
CA GLU A 57 -5.18 11.01 -10.38
C GLU A 57 -4.34 11.48 -9.18
N GLN A 58 -3.94 10.54 -8.32
CA GLN A 58 -3.12 10.78 -7.13
C GLN A 58 -1.63 10.57 -7.44
N LEU A 59 -1.31 10.14 -8.66
CA LEU A 59 0.04 9.94 -9.15
C LEU A 59 0.47 11.07 -10.08
N ARG A 60 1.80 11.19 -10.19
CA ARG A 60 2.50 12.08 -11.13
C ARG A 60 3.46 11.21 -11.92
N ALA A 61 3.71 11.55 -13.18
CA ALA A 61 4.86 10.99 -13.90
C ALA A 61 6.16 11.29 -13.13
N GLY A 62 7.03 10.29 -13.01
CA GLY A 62 8.23 10.33 -12.19
C GLY A 62 7.98 9.93 -10.73
N ALA A 63 8.59 10.67 -9.80
CA ALA A 63 8.65 10.31 -8.38
C ALA A 63 7.36 10.68 -7.62
N ASN A 64 6.90 9.75 -6.78
CA ASN A 64 5.73 9.88 -5.91
C ASN A 64 6.10 9.47 -4.48
N ASP A 65 5.71 10.28 -3.50
CA ASP A 65 5.96 10.01 -2.10
C ASP A 65 4.97 8.97 -1.56
N VAL A 66 5.49 7.94 -0.89
CA VAL A 66 4.68 6.93 -0.20
C VAL A 66 5.07 6.92 1.27
N VAL A 67 4.07 7.09 2.14
CA VAL A 67 4.22 6.99 3.60
C VAL A 67 3.37 5.83 4.09
N VAL A 68 3.96 4.94 4.89
CA VAL A 68 3.27 3.83 5.52
C VAL A 68 3.41 3.95 7.03
N PHE A 69 2.30 3.93 7.75
CA PHE A 69 2.29 3.72 9.19
C PHE A 69 1.94 2.27 9.48
N GLU A 70 2.93 1.46 9.87
CA GLU A 70 2.78 0.05 10.27
C GLU A 70 2.75 -0.03 11.80
N VAL A 71 1.83 -0.79 12.39
CA VAL A 71 1.69 -0.93 13.85
C VAL A 71 1.92 -2.34 14.37
N GLY A 72 1.97 -3.34 13.49
CA GLY A 72 2.29 -4.72 13.83
C GLY A 72 3.73 -5.05 13.47
N ALA A 73 3.89 -5.77 12.37
CA ALA A 73 5.18 -6.11 11.80
C ALA A 73 5.00 -6.36 10.30
N ALA A 74 5.97 -5.93 9.50
CA ALA A 74 6.02 -6.24 8.08
C ALA A 74 7.24 -7.13 7.81
N ALA A 75 7.03 -8.26 7.13
CA ALA A 75 8.13 -9.15 6.77
C ALA A 75 9.10 -8.49 5.78
N SER A 76 8.58 -7.56 4.97
CA SER A 76 9.34 -6.75 4.02
C SER A 76 8.81 -5.33 4.00
N ALA A 77 9.71 -4.36 3.94
CA ALA A 77 9.40 -2.95 3.69
C ALA A 77 9.28 -2.60 2.19
N GLY A 78 9.16 -3.61 1.32
CA GLY A 78 9.02 -3.39 -0.12
C GLY A 78 7.60 -2.95 -0.51
N LEU A 79 7.50 -2.05 -1.50
CA LEU A 79 6.26 -1.75 -2.19
C LEU A 79 6.09 -2.71 -3.37
N SER A 80 4.94 -3.36 -3.46
CA SER A 80 4.56 -4.22 -4.59
C SER A 80 3.17 -3.85 -5.09
N PHE A 81 2.97 -3.94 -6.41
CA PHE A 81 1.71 -3.62 -7.06
C PHE A 81 1.26 -4.80 -7.91
N VAL A 82 -0.04 -5.05 -7.93
CA VAL A 82 -0.66 -6.13 -8.70
C VAL A 82 -1.64 -5.58 -9.73
N ALA A 83 -1.87 -6.34 -10.80
CA ALA A 83 -2.68 -5.89 -11.93
C ALA A 83 -4.20 -5.84 -11.64
N ARG A 84 -4.66 -6.49 -10.57
CA ARG A 84 -6.08 -6.60 -10.22
C ARG A 84 -6.25 -6.53 -8.70
N PRO A 85 -7.37 -6.01 -8.20
CA PRO A 85 -7.61 -5.96 -6.77
C PRO A 85 -7.79 -7.38 -6.20
N ASP A 86 -7.25 -7.59 -5.01
CA ASP A 86 -7.58 -8.72 -4.15
C ASP A 86 -8.36 -8.18 -2.93
N LEU A 87 -9.67 -8.32 -3.00
CA LEU A 87 -10.61 -7.90 -1.95
C LEU A 87 -10.98 -9.07 -1.04
N GLY A 88 -10.42 -10.25 -1.29
CA GLY A 88 -10.81 -11.51 -0.70
C GLY A 88 -12.25 -11.91 -1.04
N HIS A 89 -12.81 -12.74 -0.17
CA HIS A 89 -14.14 -13.30 -0.39
C HIS A 89 -15.19 -12.24 -0.07
N THR A 90 -16.06 -11.93 -1.02
CA THR A 90 -17.35 -11.30 -0.75
C THR A 90 -18.23 -12.29 0.02
N GLU A 91 -18.99 -11.82 1.01
CA GLU A 91 -19.94 -12.65 1.75
C GLU A 91 -20.81 -13.45 0.77
N GLN A 92 -20.80 -14.78 0.91
CA GLN A 92 -21.78 -15.68 0.30
C GLN A 92 -22.88 -15.99 1.30
#